data_AF-A0A9D1QCT9-F1
#
_entry.id   AF-A0A9D1QCT9-F1
#
_cell.length_a   1.000
_cell.length_b   1.000
_cell.length_c   1.000
_cell.angle_alpha   90.00
_cell.angle_beta   90.00
_cell.angle_gamma   90.00
#
_symmetry.space_group_name_H-M   'P 1'
#
loop_
_entity.id
_entity.type
_entity.pdbx_description
1 polymer ?
#
loop_
_entity_poly.entity_id
_entity_poly.type
_entity_poly.pdbx_seq_one_letter_code
_entity_poly.pdbx_strand_id
1 'polypeptide(L)'
;MKKKLLACFAVMAAALFGMTGCSEEKPFSIYQLAVDMTGLSTADDPQAVANYVAGWMLNNGYVMSGNAGNPIVIEGADEAANDEQATRLYKNKVSELKNVNLDQVVATAIADGEVTVTTTGSIYFSYGLYKGSTVSLMDSYWITVNYAPQGSTTPAGE
;
A
#
# COMPACT_ATOMS: atom_id res chain seq x y z
N MET A 1 57.13 5.99 19.03
CA MET A 1 57.19 4.51 19.11
C MET A 1 55.99 4.01 19.89
N LYS A 2 55.21 3.08 19.31
CA LYS A 2 54.65 1.83 19.90
C LYS A 2 53.72 1.98 21.13
N LYS A 3 52.61 1.26 21.31
CA LYS A 3 51.92 0.16 20.61
C LYS A 3 50.56 -0.01 21.33
N LYS A 4 49.57 -0.52 20.60
CA LYS A 4 48.30 -1.11 21.09
C LYS A 4 48.57 -2.20 22.15
N LEU A 5 47.66 -2.40 23.11
CA LEU A 5 47.34 -3.74 23.63
C LEU A 5 46.05 -3.80 24.45
N LEU A 6 45.23 -4.77 24.04
CA LEU A 6 44.04 -5.35 24.66
C LEU A 6 44.34 -5.97 26.04
N ALA A 7 43.37 -5.96 26.95
CA ALA A 7 43.22 -6.94 28.03
C ALA A 7 41.71 -7.06 28.33
N CYS A 8 41.04 -8.11 27.87
CA CYS A 8 40.83 -9.39 28.57
C CYS A 8 40.12 -9.23 29.94
N PHE A 9 38.80 -9.41 29.93
CA PHE A 9 38.06 -9.94 31.08
C PHE A 9 37.28 -11.17 30.63
N ALA A 10 37.75 -12.33 31.10
CA ALA A 10 36.97 -13.53 31.28
C ALA A 10 37.01 -13.87 32.78
N VAL A 11 36.12 -14.79 33.22
CA VAL A 11 35.79 -15.23 34.60
C VAL A 11 34.48 -14.55 35.04
N MET A 12 33.34 -15.21 35.28
CA MET A 12 32.99 -16.60 35.65
C MET A 12 31.47 -16.74 35.42
N ALA A 13 30.97 -17.68 34.61
CA ALA A 13 30.55 -19.04 34.97
C ALA A 13 29.46 -19.17 36.06
N ALA A 14 28.29 -19.62 35.59
CA ALA A 14 27.37 -20.56 36.23
C ALA A 14 26.53 -20.11 37.44
N ALA A 15 25.36 -19.51 37.17
CA ALA A 15 24.11 -19.84 37.86
C ALA A 15 22.93 -19.25 37.10
N LEU A 16 22.40 -19.99 36.11
CA LEU A 16 20.98 -20.08 35.75
C LEU A 16 20.87 -20.94 34.47
N PHE A 17 21.16 -22.23 34.61
CA PHE A 17 20.47 -23.22 33.78
C PHE A 17 19.03 -23.28 34.29
N GLY A 18 18.21 -22.37 33.77
CA GLY A 18 16.83 -22.21 34.19
C GLY A 18 16.12 -21.23 33.27
N MET A 19 15.56 -21.76 32.18
CA MET A 19 14.51 -21.15 31.36
C MET A 19 14.89 -19.88 30.57
N THR A 20 15.46 -20.07 29.39
CA THR A 20 15.00 -19.31 28.21
C THR A 20 14.84 -20.33 27.10
N GLY A 21 13.60 -20.79 26.88
CA GLY A 21 13.31 -21.53 25.67
C GLY A 21 13.86 -20.74 24.48
N CYS A 22 14.50 -21.42 23.54
CA CYS A 22 14.60 -20.92 22.18
C CYS A 22 13.17 -20.75 21.67
N SER A 23 12.51 -19.67 22.08
CA SER A 23 11.50 -19.09 21.22
C SER A 23 12.35 -18.55 20.08
N GLU A 24 12.51 -19.36 19.02
CA GLU A 24 12.94 -18.81 17.75
C GLU A 24 12.05 -17.59 17.51
N GLU A 25 12.66 -16.40 17.44
CA GLU A 25 11.92 -15.21 17.05
C GLU A 25 11.26 -15.55 15.72
N LYS A 26 9.93 -15.45 15.70
CA LYS A 26 9.18 -15.71 14.48
C LYS A 26 9.63 -14.73 13.41
N PRO A 27 9.80 -15.18 12.16
CA PRO A 27 10.16 -14.27 11.09
C PRO A 27 9.05 -13.24 10.87
N PHE A 28 9.45 -11.98 10.77
CA PHE A 28 8.57 -10.87 10.43
C PHE A 28 8.80 -10.41 8.99
N SER A 29 7.77 -9.83 8.38
CA SER A 29 7.85 -9.22 7.05
C SER A 29 6.99 -7.96 6.98
N ILE A 30 7.47 -6.97 6.20
CA ILE A 30 6.79 -5.69 5.99
C ILE A 30 6.15 -5.71 4.60
N TYR A 31 4.89 -5.30 4.52
CA TYR A 31 4.11 -5.23 3.31
C TYR A 31 3.47 -3.85 3.15
N GLN A 32 3.09 -3.54 1.92
CA GLN A 32 2.40 -2.31 1.58
C GLN A 32 1.27 -2.57 0.60
N LEU A 33 0.14 -1.90 0.82
CA LEU A 33 -0.92 -1.74 -0.14
C LEU A 33 -0.88 -0.31 -0.65
N ALA A 34 -0.65 -0.11 -1.94
CA ALA A 34 -0.48 1.22 -2.49
C ALA A 34 -1.06 1.34 -3.89
N VAL A 35 -1.40 2.58 -4.25
CA VAL A 35 -1.75 2.93 -5.63
C VAL A 35 -0.46 3.28 -6.36
N ASP A 36 -0.22 2.63 -7.49
CA ASP A 36 0.83 2.97 -8.43
C ASP A 36 0.25 3.88 -9.51
N MET A 37 0.65 5.15 -9.44
CA MET A 37 0.29 6.20 -10.37
C MET A 37 1.40 6.50 -11.37
N THR A 38 2.48 5.70 -11.39
CA THR A 38 3.56 5.88 -12.36
C THR A 38 3.02 5.66 -13.77
N GLY A 39 3.25 6.65 -14.65
CA GLY A 39 2.74 6.63 -16.02
C GLY A 39 1.34 7.22 -16.22
N LEU A 40 0.70 7.78 -15.19
CA LEU A 40 -0.50 8.60 -15.39
C LEU A 40 -0.17 9.88 -16.18
N SER A 41 -1.14 10.32 -16.98
CA SER A 41 -1.05 11.59 -17.71
C SER A 41 -0.83 12.75 -16.74
N THR A 42 0.12 13.63 -17.07
CA THR A 42 0.38 14.86 -16.33
C THR A 42 -0.53 16.01 -16.76
N ALA A 43 -1.55 15.74 -17.59
CA ALA A 43 -2.56 16.75 -17.91
C ALA A 43 -3.41 17.07 -16.68
N ASP A 44 -3.86 18.32 -16.57
CA ASP A 44 -4.48 18.86 -15.36
C ASP A 44 -5.69 18.03 -14.88
N ASP A 45 -6.63 17.69 -15.77
CA ASP A 45 -7.84 16.94 -15.41
C ASP A 45 -7.54 15.50 -14.95
N PRO A 46 -6.82 14.64 -15.72
CA PRO A 46 -6.40 13.31 -15.24
C PRO A 46 -5.63 13.36 -13.92
N GLN A 47 -4.72 14.33 -13.76
CA GLN A 47 -3.89 14.44 -12.57
C GLN A 47 -4.73 14.84 -11.35
N ALA A 48 -5.70 15.75 -11.50
CA ALA A 48 -6.61 16.14 -10.44
C ALA A 48 -7.47 14.96 -9.98
N VAL A 49 -8.05 14.21 -10.92
CA VAL A 49 -8.86 13.01 -10.63
C VAL A 49 -8.01 11.94 -9.96
N ALA A 50 -6.79 11.71 -10.45
CA ALA A 50 -5.87 10.74 -9.88
C ALA A 50 -5.52 11.08 -8.42
N ASN A 51 -5.11 12.32 -8.15
CA ASN A 51 -4.79 12.76 -6.80
C ASN A 51 -5.99 12.61 -5.85
N TYR A 52 -7.20 12.93 -6.32
CA TYR A 52 -8.42 12.75 -5.55
C TYR A 52 -8.67 11.27 -5.20
N VAL A 53 -8.66 10.39 -6.21
CA VAL A 53 -8.91 8.95 -5.99
C VAL A 53 -7.87 8.34 -5.05
N ALA A 54 -6.58 8.68 -5.20
CA ALA A 54 -5.54 8.21 -4.30
C ALA A 54 -5.76 8.69 -2.85
N GLY A 55 -6.14 9.96 -2.66
CA GLY A 55 -6.47 10.52 -1.35
C GLY A 55 -7.71 9.88 -0.74
N TRP A 56 -8.76 9.66 -1.53
CA TRP A 56 -9.97 8.96 -1.11
C TRP A 56 -9.66 7.52 -0.68
N MET A 57 -8.87 6.78 -1.47
CA MET A 57 -8.45 5.42 -1.14
C MET A 57 -7.62 5.36 0.14
N LEU A 58 -6.75 6.35 0.36
CA LEU A 58 -6.00 6.48 1.61
C LEU A 58 -6.92 6.71 2.81
N ASN A 59 -7.82 7.69 2.71
CA ASN A 59 -8.74 8.05 3.80
C ASN A 59 -9.75 6.95 4.14
N ASN A 60 -10.05 6.07 3.19
CA ASN A 60 -10.96 4.92 3.38
C ASN A 60 -10.22 3.60 3.71
N GLY A 61 -8.92 3.66 4.02
CA GLY A 61 -8.17 2.51 4.51
C GLY A 61 -7.87 1.45 3.44
N TYR A 62 -7.86 1.83 2.17
CA TYR A 62 -7.38 0.98 1.07
C TYR A 62 -5.86 1.09 0.89
N VAL A 63 -5.25 2.23 1.21
CA VAL A 63 -3.79 2.40 1.18
C VAL A 63 -3.20 2.17 2.57
N MET A 64 -2.25 1.26 2.67
CA MET A 64 -1.49 0.93 3.87
C MET A 64 -0.02 0.87 3.47
N SER A 65 0.67 2.01 3.48
CA SER A 65 2.05 2.13 3.01
C SER A 65 2.94 2.75 4.07
N GLY A 66 4.24 2.48 3.98
CA GLY A 66 5.23 3.10 4.86
C GLY A 66 5.27 4.62 4.70
N ASN A 67 5.05 5.12 3.48
CA ASN A 67 5.00 6.55 3.18
C ASN A 67 3.78 7.25 3.79
N ALA A 68 2.68 6.51 4.00
CA ALA A 68 1.49 7.00 4.69
C ALA A 68 1.52 6.75 6.21
N GLY A 69 2.64 6.27 6.75
CA GLY A 69 2.83 5.99 8.18
C GLY A 69 2.21 4.70 8.68
N ASN A 70 1.59 3.89 7.81
CA ASN A 70 0.86 2.67 8.19
C ASN A 70 1.27 1.47 7.31
N PRO A 71 2.53 0.98 7.40
CA PRO A 71 2.90 -0.25 6.73
C PRO A 71 2.24 -1.45 7.42
N ILE A 72 2.04 -2.53 6.65
CA ILE A 72 1.54 -3.79 7.19
C ILE A 72 2.73 -4.59 7.72
N VAL A 73 2.69 -4.99 8.99
CA VAL A 73 3.70 -5.86 9.60
C VAL A 73 3.05 -7.19 9.95
N ILE A 74 3.62 -8.29 9.46
CA ILE A 74 3.12 -9.64 9.73
C ILE A 74 4.25 -10.47 10.34
N GLU A 75 3.94 -11.13 11.45
CA GLU A 75 4.79 -12.08 12.15
C GLU A 75 4.11 -13.45 12.14
N GLY A 76 4.77 -14.45 11.55
CA GLY A 76 4.18 -15.76 11.27
C GLY A 76 5.17 -16.90 11.51
N ALA A 77 4.78 -18.12 11.15
CA ALA A 77 5.63 -19.29 11.35
C ALA A 77 6.89 -19.24 10.45
N ASP A 78 6.72 -18.80 9.22
CA ASP A 78 7.76 -18.60 8.22
C ASP A 78 7.39 -17.45 7.27
N GLU A 79 8.31 -17.10 6.37
CA GLU A 79 8.11 -16.03 5.38
C GLU A 79 6.96 -16.34 4.41
N ALA A 80 6.73 -17.61 4.07
CA ALA A 80 5.66 -18.02 3.17
C ALA A 80 4.28 -17.83 3.82
N ALA A 81 4.16 -18.12 5.12
CA ALA A 81 2.95 -17.87 5.90
C ALA A 81 2.66 -16.37 6.04
N ASN A 82 3.70 -15.52 6.10
CA ASN A 82 3.54 -14.08 6.08
C ASN A 82 3.01 -13.59 4.71
N ASP A 83 3.59 -14.11 3.62
CA ASP A 83 3.19 -13.77 2.25
C ASP A 83 1.75 -14.18 1.96
N GLU A 84 1.32 -15.35 2.45
CA GLU A 84 -0.04 -15.82 2.30
C GLU A 84 -1.04 -14.91 3.05
N GLN A 85 -0.70 -14.50 4.28
CA GLN A 85 -1.52 -13.56 5.06
C GLN A 85 -1.64 -12.20 4.37
N ALA A 86 -0.53 -11.64 3.88
CA ALA A 86 -0.52 -10.39 3.12
C ALA A 86 -1.37 -10.49 1.84
N THR A 87 -1.24 -11.60 1.13
CA THR A 87 -2.02 -11.89 -0.09
C THR A 87 -3.52 -11.98 0.20
N ARG A 88 -3.92 -12.62 1.30
CA ARG A 88 -5.34 -12.67 1.71
C ARG A 88 -5.88 -11.29 2.03
N LEU A 89 -5.12 -10.47 2.78
CA LEU A 89 -5.50 -9.08 3.07
C LEU A 89 -5.67 -8.26 1.78
N TYR A 90 -4.70 -8.33 0.87
CA TYR A 90 -4.76 -7.69 -0.44
C TYR A 90 -6.01 -8.11 -1.23
N LYS A 91 -6.27 -9.42 -1.34
CA LYS A 91 -7.45 -9.95 -2.08
C LYS A 91 -8.77 -9.48 -1.47
N ASN A 92 -8.86 -9.41 -0.15
CA ASN A 92 -10.03 -8.85 0.52
C ASN A 92 -10.22 -7.37 0.18
N LYS A 93 -9.15 -6.57 0.22
CA LYS A 93 -9.20 -5.14 -0.17
C LYS A 93 -9.55 -4.92 -1.63
N VAL A 94 -9.03 -5.76 -2.55
CA VAL A 94 -9.44 -5.75 -3.96
C VAL A 94 -10.91 -6.11 -4.09
N SER A 95 -11.41 -7.11 -3.36
CA SER A 95 -12.83 -7.47 -3.38
C SER A 95 -13.72 -6.34 -2.86
N GLU A 96 -13.29 -5.63 -1.81
CA GLU A 96 -13.99 -4.44 -1.32
C GLU A 96 -13.99 -3.33 -2.38
N LEU A 97 -12.84 -3.02 -2.99
CA LEU A 97 -12.71 -2.00 -4.04
C LEU A 97 -13.59 -2.28 -5.26
N LYS A 98 -13.72 -3.55 -5.67
CA LYS A 98 -14.60 -3.94 -6.79
C LYS A 98 -16.07 -3.64 -6.55
N ASN A 99 -16.49 -3.53 -5.29
CA ASN A 99 -17.85 -3.16 -4.92
C ASN A 99 -18.03 -1.64 -4.78
N VAL A 100 -16.95 -0.86 -4.89
CA VAL A 100 -16.99 0.61 -4.89
C VAL A 100 -17.17 1.09 -6.32
N ASN A 101 -18.17 1.94 -6.55
CA ASN A 101 -18.31 2.67 -7.80
C ASN A 101 -17.41 3.93 -7.76
N LEU A 102 -16.14 3.78 -8.15
CA LEU A 102 -15.17 4.88 -8.14
C LEU A 102 -15.54 6.01 -9.12
N ASP A 103 -16.22 5.69 -10.23
CA ASP A 103 -16.75 6.71 -11.15
C ASP A 103 -17.77 7.61 -10.43
N GLN A 104 -18.65 7.01 -9.63
CA GLN A 104 -19.62 7.76 -8.82
C GLN A 104 -18.95 8.57 -7.71
N VAL A 105 -17.90 8.03 -7.07
CA VAL A 105 -17.11 8.76 -6.07
C VAL A 105 -16.53 10.04 -6.69
N VAL A 106 -15.92 9.93 -7.88
CA VAL A 106 -15.39 11.10 -8.61
C VAL A 106 -16.50 12.04 -9.06
N ALA A 107 -17.61 11.53 -9.58
CA ALA A 107 -18.74 12.35 -10.02
C ALA A 107 -19.33 13.19 -8.86
N THR A 108 -19.46 12.60 -7.67
CA THR A 108 -19.88 13.32 -6.46
C THR A 108 -18.87 14.40 -6.07
N ALA A 109 -17.58 14.07 -6.06
CA ALA A 109 -16.51 15.05 -5.78
C ALA A 109 -16.52 16.24 -6.74
N ILE A 110 -16.81 16.01 -8.02
CA ILE A 110 -16.95 17.06 -9.03
C ILE A 110 -18.20 17.91 -8.76
N ALA A 111 -19.33 17.28 -8.44
CA ALA A 111 -20.57 17.98 -8.14
C ALA A 111 -20.48 18.86 -6.88
N ASP A 112 -19.72 18.40 -5.88
CA ASP A 112 -19.47 19.11 -4.63
C ASP A 112 -18.35 20.18 -4.76
N GLY A 113 -17.67 20.23 -5.91
CA GLY A 113 -16.60 21.19 -6.19
C GLY A 113 -15.24 20.84 -5.57
N GLU A 114 -15.07 19.62 -5.04
CA GLU A 114 -13.79 19.12 -4.51
C GLU A 114 -12.76 18.84 -5.62
N VAL A 115 -13.25 18.47 -6.81
CA VAL A 115 -12.44 18.23 -8.01
C VAL A 115 -13.00 19.06 -9.15
N THR A 116 -12.15 19.85 -9.81
CA THR A 116 -12.52 20.55 -11.05
C THR A 116 -11.96 19.80 -12.24
N VAL A 117 -12.81 19.47 -13.21
CA VAL A 117 -12.41 18.94 -14.51
C VAL A 117 -13.11 19.72 -15.62
N THR A 118 -12.42 19.90 -16.75
CA THR A 118 -12.93 20.62 -17.92
C THR A 118 -13.21 19.70 -19.12
N THR A 119 -12.70 18.47 -19.07
CA THR A 119 -12.80 17.46 -20.12
C THR A 119 -13.39 16.16 -19.58
N THR A 120 -13.91 15.33 -20.49
CA THR A 120 -14.30 13.94 -20.21
C THR A 120 -13.13 13.03 -20.53
N GLY A 121 -12.87 12.05 -19.67
CA GLY A 121 -11.80 11.09 -19.90
C GLY A 121 -11.82 9.93 -18.90
N SER A 122 -10.72 9.19 -18.88
CA SER A 122 -10.51 8.08 -17.96
C SER A 122 -9.07 8.08 -17.46
N ILE A 123 -8.88 7.69 -16.20
CA ILE A 123 -7.56 7.37 -15.64
C ILE A 123 -7.43 5.86 -15.46
N TYR A 124 -6.21 5.36 -15.62
CA TYR A 124 -5.87 3.94 -15.52
C TYR A 124 -4.67 3.78 -14.61
N PHE A 125 -4.82 3.06 -13.51
CA PHE A 125 -3.75 2.89 -12.51
C PHE A 125 -3.81 1.50 -11.88
N SER A 126 -2.73 1.08 -11.23
CA SER A 126 -2.69 -0.20 -10.54
C SER A 126 -2.74 -0.03 -9.03
N TYR A 127 -3.39 -0.98 -8.35
CA TYR A 127 -3.38 -1.11 -6.90
C TYR A 127 -2.58 -2.36 -6.55
N GLY A 128 -1.46 -2.19 -5.87
CA GLY A 128 -0.45 -3.23 -5.69
C GLY A 128 -0.24 -3.67 -4.25
N LEU A 129 0.10 -4.95 -4.10
CA LEU A 129 0.72 -5.51 -2.90
C LEU A 129 2.24 -5.53 -3.10
N TYR A 130 2.96 -4.91 -2.18
CA TYR A 130 4.43 -4.84 -2.21
C TYR A 130 5.03 -5.44 -0.95
N LYS A 131 6.21 -6.03 -1.07
CA LYS A 131 6.99 -6.60 0.03
C LYS A 131 8.30 -5.86 0.26
N GLY A 132 8.65 -5.69 1.52
CA GLY A 132 9.94 -5.24 1.98
C GLY A 132 10.23 -3.76 1.79
N SER A 133 11.36 -3.31 2.33
CA SER A 133 11.86 -1.94 2.21
C SER A 133 12.37 -1.60 0.80
N THR A 134 12.74 -2.61 0.01
CA THR A 134 13.10 -2.48 -1.40
C THR A 134 11.90 -2.52 -2.35
N VAL A 135 10.68 -2.63 -1.81
CA VAL A 135 9.38 -2.54 -2.51
C VAL A 135 9.33 -3.45 -3.75
N SER A 136 9.28 -4.77 -3.53
CA SER A 136 9.04 -5.73 -4.60
C SER A 136 7.55 -5.94 -4.80
N LEU A 137 7.05 -5.70 -6.01
CA LEU A 137 5.66 -5.98 -6.37
C LEU A 137 5.39 -7.49 -6.31
N MET A 138 4.38 -7.89 -5.54
CA MET A 138 3.94 -9.29 -5.43
C MET A 138 2.71 -9.56 -6.28
N ASP A 139 1.74 -8.64 -6.29
CA ASP A 139 0.46 -8.78 -6.99
C ASP A 139 -0.12 -7.38 -7.28
N SER A 140 -0.93 -7.25 -8.33
CA SER A 140 -1.57 -5.98 -8.69
C SER A 140 -2.94 -6.14 -9.34
N TYR A 141 -3.78 -5.12 -9.16
CA TYR A 141 -5.11 -5.03 -9.72
C TYR A 141 -5.26 -3.70 -10.45
N TRP A 142 -5.61 -3.77 -11.74
CA TRP A 142 -5.83 -2.58 -12.57
C TRP A 142 -7.21 -2.00 -12.35
N ILE A 143 -7.26 -0.68 -12.18
CA ILE A 143 -8.46 0.10 -11.95
C ILE A 143 -8.55 1.16 -13.05
N THR A 144 -9.75 1.28 -13.61
CA THR A 144 -10.13 2.36 -14.52
C THR A 144 -11.15 3.23 -13.81
N VAL A 145 -10.99 4.54 -13.88
CA VAL A 145 -11.97 5.51 -13.37
C VAL A 145 -12.31 6.51 -14.45
N ASN A 146 -13.61 6.64 -14.75
CA ASN A 146 -14.12 7.59 -15.72
C ASN A 146 -14.54 8.88 -15.03
N TYR A 147 -14.35 10.01 -15.72
CA TYR A 147 -14.72 11.32 -15.21
C TYR A 147 -15.26 12.20 -16.33
N ALA A 148 -16.12 13.15 -15.97
CA ALA A 148 -16.68 14.12 -16.88
C ALA A 148 -17.07 15.40 -16.14
N PRO A 149 -17.10 16.58 -16.80
CA PRO A 149 -17.47 17.83 -16.17
C PRO A 149 -18.90 17.80 -15.60
N GLN A 150 -19.17 18.62 -14.58
CA GLN A 150 -20.50 18.71 -13.99
C GLN A 150 -21.57 19.02 -15.05
N GLY A 151 -22.67 18.26 -15.05
CA GLY A 151 -23.77 18.44 -16.00
C GLY A 151 -23.53 17.86 -17.39
N SER A 152 -22.38 17.24 -17.64
CA SER A 152 -22.19 16.42 -18.84
C SER A 152 -22.93 15.09 -18.67
N THR A 153 -23.63 14.66 -19.71
CA THR A 153 -24.19 13.30 -19.77
C THR A 153 -23.05 12.34 -20.07
N THR A 154 -22.67 11.50 -19.11
CA THR A 154 -21.83 10.33 -19.40
C THR A 154 -22.53 9.50 -20.49
N PRO A 155 -21.87 9.16 -21.61
CA PRO A 155 -22.44 8.20 -22.54
C PRO A 155 -22.65 6.90 -21.76
N ALA A 156 -23.89 6.43 -21.66
CA ALA A 156 -24.16 5.09 -21.18
C ALA A 156 -23.38 4.12 -22.08
N GLY A 157 -22.52 3.30 -21.47
CA GLY A 157 -21.65 2.37 -22.19
C GLY A 157 -22.44 1.53 -23.20
N GLU A 158 -21.91 1.47 -24.41
CA GLU A 158 -22.19 0.39 -25.37
C GLU A 158 -21.38 -0.86 -25.00
#